data_AF-A0A7X3IE61-F1
#
_entry.id   AF-A0A7X3IE61-F1
#
_cell.length_a   1.000
_cell.length_b   1.000
_cell.length_c   1.000
_cell.angle_alpha   90.00
_cell.angle_beta   90.00
_cell.angle_gamma   90.00
#
_symmetry.space_group_name_H-M   'P 1'
#
loop_
_entity.id
_entity.type
_entity.pdbx_description
1 polymer ?
#
loop_
_entity_poly.entity_id
_entity_poly.type
_entity_poly.pdbx_seq_one_letter_code
_entity_poly.pdbx_strand_id
1 'polypeptide(L)' 'MKPSVVDSGALLDAEQPQKRAIDTRQLGLTLRTVYEGSVDTQPITDTHVELLLRLRQKERELRRAS' A
#
# COMPACT_ATOMS: atom_id res chain seq x y z
N MET A 1 60.19 3.49 15.09
CA MET A 1 59.76 4.48 14.07
C MET A 1 58.65 3.87 13.22
N LYS A 2 57.56 4.61 12.97
CA LYS A 2 56.48 4.34 11.98
C LYS A 2 57.02 4.52 10.54
N PRO A 3 56.40 4.00 9.44
CA PRO A 3 54.95 4.10 9.08
C PRO A 3 54.31 2.79 8.55
N SER A 4 53.04 2.49 8.87
CA SER A 4 51.82 2.83 8.13
C SER A 4 51.89 2.56 6.62
N VAL A 5 51.55 1.34 6.20
CA VAL A 5 51.01 1.07 4.87
C VAL A 5 49.61 0.50 5.08
N VAL A 6 48.64 1.38 4.90
CA VAL A 6 47.25 1.05 4.67
C VAL A 6 47.20 0.49 3.26
N ASP A 7 46.94 -0.80 3.11
CA ASP A 7 46.44 -1.35 1.86
C ASP A 7 45.00 -1.80 2.10
N SER A 8 44.12 -0.81 2.16
CA SER A 8 42.66 -1.01 2.13
C SER A 8 42.24 -1.34 0.70
N GLY A 9 42.74 -2.46 0.20
CA GLY A 9 42.36 -3.10 -1.06
C GLY A 9 41.27 -4.15 -0.89
N ALA A 10 40.38 -4.00 0.09
CA ALA A 10 39.16 -4.80 0.16
C ALA A 10 38.04 -4.00 -0.50
N LEU A 11 37.86 -4.30 -1.80
CA LEU A 11 36.67 -4.08 -2.61
C LEU A 11 35.52 -3.42 -1.83
N LEU A 12 35.29 -2.14 -2.13
CA LEU A 12 33.96 -1.57 -2.02
C LEU A 12 33.12 -2.30 -3.08
N ASP A 13 32.72 -3.54 -2.77
CA ASP A 13 31.54 -4.13 -3.38
C ASP A 13 30.39 -3.25 -2.90
N ALA A 14 30.08 -2.27 -3.76
CA ALA A 14 28.83 -1.57 -3.73
C ALA A 14 27.76 -2.63 -3.51
N GLU A 15 27.10 -2.59 -2.36
CA GLU A 15 25.84 -3.30 -2.15
C GLU A 15 24.87 -2.75 -3.19
N GLN A 16 24.93 -3.31 -4.39
CA GLN A 16 23.85 -3.26 -5.34
C GLN A 16 22.66 -3.83 -4.56
N PRO A 17 21.59 -3.05 -4.34
CA PRO A 17 20.36 -3.64 -3.90
C PRO A 17 19.92 -4.52 -5.07
N GLN A 18 20.26 -5.80 -5.00
CA GLN A 18 19.70 -6.81 -5.87
C GLN A 18 18.20 -6.68 -5.66
N LYS A 19 17.50 -6.07 -6.62
CA LYS A 19 16.04 -5.99 -6.65
C LYS A 19 15.57 -7.44 -6.73
N ARG A 20 15.43 -8.08 -5.57
CA ARG A 20 14.81 -9.39 -5.46
C ARG A 20 13.45 -9.26 -6.12
N ALA A 21 13.22 -10.08 -7.14
CA ALA A 21 11.91 -10.16 -7.75
C ALA A 21 10.91 -10.45 -6.64
N ILE A 22 10.03 -9.49 -6.37
CA ILE A 22 8.98 -9.66 -5.38
C ILE A 22 7.99 -10.65 -5.99
N ASP A 23 7.71 -11.75 -5.29
CA ASP A 23 6.58 -12.60 -5.64
C ASP A 23 5.30 -11.80 -5.40
N THR A 24 4.81 -11.17 -6.47
CA THR A 24 3.63 -10.31 -6.45
C THR A 24 2.36 -11.07 -6.08
N ARG A 25 2.33 -12.40 -6.31
CA ARG A 25 1.21 -13.24 -5.92
C ARG A 25 1.17 -13.42 -4.41
N GLN A 26 2.31 -13.79 -3.81
CA GLN A 26 2.41 -13.89 -2.35
C GLN A 26 2.17 -12.52 -1.69
N LEU A 27 2.72 -11.45 -2.26
CA LEU A 27 2.47 -10.09 -1.78
C LEU A 27 0.98 -9.74 -1.82
N GLY A 28 0.30 -10.03 -2.94
CA GLY A 28 -1.13 -9.77 -3.08
C GLY A 28 -1.98 -10.53 -2.07
N LEU A 29 -1.64 -11.79 -1.79
CA LEU A 29 -2.31 -12.59 -0.75
C LEU A 29 -2.12 -11.97 0.63
N THR A 30 -0.89 -11.62 1.00
CA THR A 30 -0.59 -10.99 2.28
C THR A 30 -1.33 -9.66 2.46
N LEU A 31 -1.31 -8.79 1.44
CA LEU A 31 -2.01 -7.50 1.49
C LEU A 31 -3.52 -7.69 1.63
N ARG A 32 -4.09 -8.66 0.92
CA ARG A 32 -5.52 -9.00 1.03
C ARG A 32 -5.86 -9.45 2.45
N THR A 33 -5.11 -10.38 3.03
CA THR A 33 -5.37 -10.87 4.39
C THR A 33 -5.35 -9.75 5.43
N VAL A 34 -4.39 -8.81 5.31
CA VAL A 34 -4.33 -7.64 6.19
C VAL A 34 -5.55 -6.74 6.00
N TYR A 35 -5.93 -6.46 4.75
CA TYR A 35 -7.10 -5.63 4.45
C TYR A 35 -8.40 -6.27 4.94
N GLU A 36 -8.61 -7.57 4.70
CA GLU A 36 -9.80 -8.30 5.15
C GLU A 36 -9.97 -8.23 6.66
N GLY A 37 -8.89 -8.47 7.42
CA GLY A 37 -8.94 -8.47 8.89
C GLY A 37 -9.01 -7.08 9.53
N SER A 38 -8.72 -6.01 8.79
CA SER A 38 -8.65 -4.65 9.35
C SER A 38 -9.69 -3.68 8.79
N VAL A 39 -10.13 -3.85 7.55
CA VAL A 39 -11.03 -2.92 6.84
C VAL A 39 -12.37 -3.57 6.54
N ASP A 40 -12.40 -4.76 5.93
CA ASP A 40 -13.67 -5.38 5.51
C ASP A 40 -14.57 -5.79 6.68
N THR A 41 -13.97 -6.04 7.85
CA THR A 41 -14.73 -6.33 9.08
C THR A 41 -15.26 -5.07 9.77
N GLN A 42 -14.87 -3.88 9.34
CA GLN A 42 -15.33 -2.64 9.97
C GLN A 42 -16.78 -2.33 9.57
N PRO A 43 -17.61 -1.85 10.50
CA PRO A 43 -18.94 -1.37 10.16
C PRO A 43 -18.85 -0.17 9.21
N ILE A 44 -19.83 -0.04 8.31
CA ILE A 44 -19.98 1.16 7.49
C ILE A 44 -20.25 2.34 8.42
N THR A 45 -19.45 3.40 8.32
CA THR A 45 -19.58 4.60 9.16
C THR A 45 -20.81 5.42 8.77
N ASP A 46 -21.35 6.19 9.73
CA ASP A 46 -22.50 7.07 9.48
C ASP A 46 -22.24 8.08 8.36
N THR A 47 -20.99 8.58 8.25
CA THR A 47 -20.59 9.46 7.15
C THR A 47 -20.72 8.77 5.78
N HIS A 48 -20.32 7.51 5.67
CA HIS A 48 -20.51 6.75 4.43
C HIS A 48 -22.00 6.53 4.12
N VAL A 49 -22.81 6.24 5.14
CA VAL A 49 -24.28 6.10 4.99
C VAL A 49 -24.90 7.41 4.49
N GLU A 50 -24.53 8.54 5.10
CA GLU A 50 -25.02 9.86 4.72
C GLU A 50 -24.70 10.18 3.25
N LEU A 51 -23.47 9.89 2.80
CA LEU A 51 -23.07 10.09 1.41
C LEU A 51 -23.90 9.24 0.44
N LEU A 52 -24.16 7.96 0.77
CA LEU A 52 -25.00 7.08 -0.04
C LEU A 52 -26.44 7.59 -0.13
N LEU A 53 -27.01 8.06 0.98
CA LEU A 53 -28.36 8.63 1.01
C LEU A 53 -28.45 9.90 0.15
N ARG A 54 -27.45 10.79 0.25
CA ARG A 54 -27.36 12.00 -0.58
C ARG A 54 -27.26 11.66 -2.07
N LEU A 55 -26.46 10.66 -2.43
CA LEU A 55 -26.35 10.19 -3.80
C LEU A 55 -27.71 9.69 -4.32
N ARG A 56 -28.37 8.81 -3.58
CA ARG A 56 -29.71 8.29 -3.91
C ARG A 56 -30.76 9.38 -4.06
N GLN A 57 -30.66 10.45 -3.27
CA GLN A 57 -31.56 11.58 -3.37
C GLN A 57 -31.35 12.34 -4.70
N LYS A 58 -30.09 12.68 -5.03
CA LYS A 58 -29.75 13.34 -6.29
C LYS A 58 -30.17 12.53 -7.51
N GLU A 59 -29.97 11.21 -7.49
CA GLU A 59 -30.41 10.32 -8.58
C GLU A 59 -31.93 10.36 -8.78
N ARG A 60 -32.71 10.41 -7.69
CA ARG A 60 -34.17 10.52 -7.78
C ARG A 60 -34.62 11.87 -8.32
N GLU A 61 -33.96 12.95 -7.92
CA GLU A 61 -34.23 14.29 -8.44
C GLU A 61 -33.97 14.38 -9.94
N LEU A 62 -32.84 13.83 -10.42
CA LEU A 62 -32.53 13.77 -11.85
C LEU A 62 -33.61 13.02 -12.65
N ARG A 63 -34.09 11.89 -12.14
CA ARG A 63 -35.16 11.11 -12.79
C ARG A 63 -36.54 11.79 -12.78
N ARG A 64 -36.77 12.75 -11.88
CA ARG A 64 -38.03 13.52 -11.84
C ARG A 64 -37.99 14.74 -12.75
N ALA A 65 -36.80 15.22 -13.08
CA ALA A 65 -36.57 16.36 -13.97
C ALA A 65 -36.50 15.95 -15.46
N SER A 66 -36.41 14.65 -15.74
CA SER A 66 -36.50 14.03 -17.08
C SER A 66 -37.93 13.60 -17.40
#